data_AF-A0A653CJD9-F1
#
_entry.id   AF-A0A653CJD9-F1
#
_cell.length_a   1.000
_cell.length_b   1.000
_cell.length_c   1.000
_cell.angle_alpha   90.00
_cell.angle_beta   90.00
_cell.angle_gamma   90.00
#
_symmetry.space_group_name_H-M   'P 1'
#
loop_
_entity.id
_entity.type
_entity.pdbx_description
1 polymer ?
#
loop_
_entity_poly.entity_id
_entity_poly.type
_entity_poly.pdbx_seq_one_letter_code
_entity_poly.pdbx_strand_id
1 'polypeptide(L)'
;MDPNLVKGHFFLGQALLETENYDESIKHLQRAVDLAKEQKLNFGDDIAAQLRSARKKRFSVQEEKRISQEIELHSYLNRLIEKDKESQIAKVKQDEGDNEKSNEKILEIEEKCDNYLNELNQLFIKVDDRRRKREVPDYLCGKISFEILQEPVITPSGITYDKKDLEEHLQVSEWVNPSMLLPTAKTSEN
;
A
#
# COMPACT_ATOMS: atom_id res chain seq x y z
N MET A 1 -29.65 -5.16 -14.95
CA MET A 1 -29.36 -3.77 -14.57
C MET A 1 -28.99 -3.00 -15.81
N ASP A 2 -29.41 -1.74 -15.93
CA ASP A 2 -28.94 -0.87 -17.01
C ASP A 2 -27.44 -0.58 -16.85
N PRO A 3 -26.59 -0.95 -17.81
CA PRO A 3 -25.13 -0.84 -17.70
C PRO A 3 -24.61 0.61 -17.71
N ASN A 4 -25.49 1.58 -17.97
CA ASN A 4 -25.16 3.00 -18.04
C ASN A 4 -25.66 3.80 -16.82
N LEU A 5 -26.29 3.15 -15.84
CA LEU A 5 -26.83 3.84 -14.67
C LEU A 5 -25.76 4.01 -13.57
N VAL A 6 -25.31 5.26 -13.37
CA VAL A 6 -24.31 5.63 -12.34
C VAL A 6 -24.69 5.11 -10.95
N LYS A 7 -25.94 5.37 -10.51
CA LYS A 7 -26.43 4.92 -9.20
C LYS A 7 -26.46 3.40 -9.06
N GLY A 8 -26.75 2.68 -10.14
CA GLY A 8 -26.76 1.22 -10.15
C GLY A 8 -25.38 0.66 -9.85
N HIS A 9 -24.36 1.16 -10.58
CA HIS A 9 -22.96 0.80 -10.34
C HIS A 9 -22.47 1.23 -8.95
N PHE A 10 -22.86 2.42 -8.48
CA PHE A 10 -22.49 2.91 -7.16
C PHE A 10 -23.03 2.02 -6.03
N PHE A 11 -24.34 1.76 -6.00
CA PHE A 11 -24.94 0.93 -4.95
C PHE A 11 -24.51 -0.54 -5.02
N LEU A 12 -24.29 -1.08 -6.22
CA LEU A 12 -23.72 -2.41 -6.38
C LEU A 12 -22.30 -2.46 -5.81
N GLY A 13 -21.46 -1.47 -6.13
CA GLY A 13 -20.12 -1.36 -5.58
C GLY A 13 -20.11 -1.22 -4.05
N GLN A 14 -21.07 -0.48 -3.48
CA GLN A 14 -21.25 -0.34 -2.04
C GLN A 14 -21.70 -1.65 -1.38
N ALA A 15 -22.67 -2.36 -1.97
CA ALA A 15 -23.10 -3.66 -1.48
C ALA A 15 -21.94 -4.67 -1.49
N LEU A 16 -21.17 -4.71 -2.59
CA LEU A 16 -19.99 -5.56 -2.73
C LEU A 16 -18.93 -5.24 -1.68
N LEU A 17 -18.74 -3.96 -1.35
CA LEU A 17 -17.83 -3.49 -0.32
C LEU A 17 -18.18 -4.04 1.07
N GLU A 18 -19.48 -4.03 1.41
CA GLU A 18 -19.98 -4.55 2.68
C GLU A 18 -19.95 -6.09 2.74
N THR A 19 -20.06 -6.76 1.59
CA THR A 19 -19.83 -8.22 1.48
C THR A 19 -18.36 -8.61 1.33
N GLU A 20 -17.43 -7.67 1.57
CA GLU A 20 -15.97 -7.88 1.52
C GLU A 20 -15.41 -8.31 0.14
N ASN A 21 -16.20 -8.14 -0.92
CA ASN A 21 -15.77 -8.40 -2.29
C ASN A 21 -15.13 -7.15 -2.90
N TYR A 22 -13.94 -6.82 -2.42
CA TYR A 22 -13.28 -5.54 -2.68
C TYR A 22 -12.89 -5.33 -4.14
N ASP A 23 -12.46 -6.37 -4.85
CA ASP A 23 -12.00 -6.23 -6.23
C ASP A 23 -13.16 -5.93 -7.19
N GLU A 24 -14.30 -6.60 -7.00
CA GLU A 24 -15.51 -6.29 -7.77
C GLU A 24 -16.09 -4.93 -7.36
N SER A 25 -16.10 -4.62 -6.06
CA SER A 25 -16.50 -3.30 -5.55
C SER A 25 -15.74 -2.17 -6.24
N ILE A 26 -14.41 -2.25 -6.29
CA ILE A 26 -13.55 -1.24 -6.93
C ILE A 26 -13.86 -1.11 -8.43
N LYS A 27 -14.10 -2.23 -9.14
CA LYS A 27 -14.46 -2.21 -10.56
C LYS A 27 -15.78 -1.47 -10.80
N HIS A 28 -16.81 -1.76 -10.00
CA HIS A 28 -18.12 -1.11 -10.15
C HIS A 28 -18.07 0.36 -9.74
N LEU A 29 -17.35 0.71 -8.65
CA LEU A 29 -17.15 2.10 -8.24
C LEU A 29 -16.35 2.90 -9.27
N GLN A 30 -15.30 2.33 -9.86
CA GLN A 30 -14.55 2.98 -10.94
C GLN A 30 -15.44 3.23 -12.16
N ARG A 31 -16.26 2.26 -12.55
CA ARG A 31 -17.22 2.44 -13.64
C ARG A 31 -18.25 3.53 -13.33
N ALA A 32 -18.67 3.67 -12.07
CA ALA A 32 -19.55 4.76 -11.65
C ALA A 32 -18.87 6.14 -11.77
N VAL A 33 -17.57 6.25 -11.46
CA VAL A 33 -16.79 7.49 -11.68
C VAL A 33 -16.77 7.85 -13.16
N ASP A 34 -16.44 6.88 -14.03
CA ASP A 34 -16.31 7.11 -15.46
C ASP A 34 -17.65 7.56 -16.07
N LEU A 35 -18.74 6.85 -15.73
CA LEU A 35 -20.09 7.22 -16.16
C LEU A 35 -20.53 8.59 -15.62
N ALA A 36 -20.17 8.95 -14.39
CA ALA A 36 -20.47 10.26 -13.83
C ALA A 36 -19.74 11.39 -14.58
N LYS A 37 -18.49 11.16 -15.00
CA LYS A 37 -17.72 12.08 -15.85
C LYS A 37 -18.34 12.19 -17.24
N GLU A 38 -18.66 11.07 -17.89
CA GLU A 38 -19.28 11.02 -19.23
C GLU A 38 -20.64 11.75 -19.26
N GLN A 39 -21.46 11.56 -18.22
CA GLN A 39 -22.80 12.15 -18.10
C GLN A 39 -22.79 13.55 -17.47
N LYS A 40 -21.62 14.08 -17.10
CA LYS A 40 -21.43 15.38 -16.43
C LYS A 40 -22.29 15.55 -15.17
N LEU A 41 -22.32 14.51 -14.33
CA LEU A 41 -23.09 14.50 -13.07
C LEU A 41 -22.20 14.86 -11.88
N ASN A 42 -22.74 15.63 -10.94
CA ASN A 42 -22.04 16.10 -9.74
C ASN A 42 -21.96 15.07 -8.59
N PHE A 43 -21.82 13.78 -8.90
CA PHE A 43 -21.62 12.71 -7.90
C PHE A 43 -20.16 12.34 -7.69
N GLY A 44 -19.23 13.04 -8.34
CA GLY A 44 -17.80 12.66 -8.42
C GLY A 44 -17.13 12.50 -7.06
N ASP A 45 -17.35 13.44 -6.13
CA ASP A 45 -16.67 13.44 -4.83
C ASP A 45 -17.13 12.30 -3.93
N ASP A 46 -18.45 12.01 -3.88
CA ASP A 46 -19.00 10.91 -3.09
C ASP A 46 -18.52 9.54 -3.59
N ILE A 47 -18.54 9.34 -4.92
CA ILE A 47 -18.07 8.09 -5.53
C ILE A 47 -16.55 7.94 -5.30
N ALA A 48 -15.78 9.03 -5.44
CA ALA A 48 -14.35 9.02 -5.20
C ALA A 48 -14.00 8.71 -3.73
N ALA A 49 -14.78 9.23 -2.78
CA ALA A 49 -14.62 8.92 -1.35
C ALA A 49 -14.85 7.42 -1.07
N GLN A 50 -15.92 6.84 -1.63
CA GLN A 50 -16.18 5.41 -1.49
C GLN A 50 -15.10 4.56 -2.18
N LEU A 51 -14.62 4.97 -3.35
CA LEU A 51 -13.53 4.28 -4.05
C LEU A 51 -12.22 4.28 -3.25
N ARG A 52 -11.86 5.41 -2.62
CA ARG A 52 -10.71 5.49 -1.70
C ARG A 52 -10.88 4.55 -0.51
N SER A 53 -12.06 4.53 0.10
CA SER A 53 -12.39 3.61 1.20
C SER A 53 -12.25 2.14 0.78
N ALA A 54 -12.79 1.76 -0.39
CA ALA A 54 -12.69 0.41 -0.92
C ALA A 54 -11.24 -0.01 -1.21
N ARG A 55 -10.45 0.86 -1.84
CA ARG A 55 -9.01 0.62 -2.09
C ARG A 55 -8.24 0.45 -0.78
N LYS A 56 -8.53 1.27 0.23
CA LYS A 56 -7.91 1.18 1.56
C LYS A 56 -8.25 -0.14 2.24
N LYS A 57 -9.54 -0.54 2.28
CA LYS A 57 -9.97 -1.83 2.85
C LYS A 57 -9.30 -3.00 2.13
N ARG A 58 -9.28 -3.00 0.79
CA ARG A 58 -8.60 -4.05 0.00
C ARG A 58 -7.12 -4.16 0.37
N PHE A 59 -6.42 -3.02 0.44
CA PHE A 59 -5.01 -2.98 0.82
C PHE A 59 -4.79 -3.55 2.22
N SER A 60 -5.62 -3.15 3.20
CA SER A 60 -5.53 -3.67 4.56
C SER A 60 -5.69 -5.19 4.61
N VAL A 61 -6.69 -5.75 3.92
CA VAL A 61 -6.92 -7.21 3.90
C VAL A 61 -5.78 -7.96 3.21
N GLN A 62 -5.28 -7.45 2.09
CA GLN A 62 -4.13 -8.05 1.40
C GLN A 62 -2.86 -7.98 2.26
N GLU A 63 -2.66 -6.87 2.98
CA GLU A 63 -1.53 -6.69 3.87
C GLU A 63 -1.62 -7.61 5.09
N GLU A 64 -2.79 -7.72 5.74
CA GLU A 64 -3.02 -8.66 6.85
C GLU A 64 -2.74 -10.11 6.42
N LYS A 65 -3.21 -10.51 5.23
CA LYS A 65 -2.92 -11.83 4.68
C LYS A 65 -1.43 -12.05 4.47
N ARG A 66 -0.73 -11.06 3.91
CA ARG A 66 0.72 -11.12 3.68
C ARG A 66 1.47 -11.27 5.01
N ILE A 67 1.12 -10.48 6.01
CA ILE A 67 1.70 -10.54 7.36
C ILE A 67 1.44 -11.91 8.00
N SER A 68 0.23 -12.44 7.90
CA SER A 68 -0.10 -13.76 8.43
C SER A 68 0.75 -14.86 7.80
N GLN A 69 0.94 -14.83 6.48
CA GLN A 69 1.78 -15.80 5.76
C GLN A 69 3.26 -15.68 6.16
N GLU A 70 3.76 -14.46 6.34
CA GLU A 70 5.13 -14.21 6.79
C GLU A 70 5.34 -14.73 8.22
N ILE A 71 4.39 -14.50 9.15
CA ILE A 71 4.45 -15.03 10.53
C ILE A 71 4.43 -16.56 10.52
N GLU A 72 3.52 -17.17 9.76
CA GLU A 72 3.43 -18.63 9.63
C GLU A 72 4.75 -19.24 9.12
N LEU A 73 5.31 -18.64 8.06
CA LEU A 73 6.60 -19.08 7.51
C LEU A 73 7.73 -18.92 8.52
N HIS A 74 7.78 -17.80 9.24
CA HIS A 74 8.79 -17.55 10.27
C HIS A 74 8.73 -18.61 11.37
N SER A 75 7.55 -18.88 11.92
CA SER A 75 7.34 -19.92 12.94
C SER A 75 7.66 -21.32 12.41
N TYR A 76 7.31 -21.62 11.15
CA TYR A 76 7.62 -22.90 10.52
C TYR A 76 9.13 -23.12 10.40
N LEU A 77 9.88 -22.11 9.95
CA LEU A 77 11.33 -22.20 9.78
C LEU A 77 12.06 -22.31 11.11
N ASN A 78 11.68 -21.53 12.14
CA ASN A 78 12.26 -21.65 13.48
C ASN A 78 12.10 -23.08 14.02
N ARG A 79 10.89 -23.64 13.93
CA ARG A 79 10.61 -25.01 14.36
C ARG A 79 11.42 -26.05 13.57
N LEU A 80 11.64 -25.82 12.28
CA LEU A 80 12.43 -26.73 11.44
C LEU A 80 13.90 -26.72 11.86
N ILE A 81 14.47 -25.54 12.14
CA ILE A 81 15.85 -25.36 12.61
C ILE A 81 16.03 -26.02 13.98
N GLU A 82 15.12 -25.77 14.93
CA GLU A 82 15.15 -26.39 16.26
C GLU A 82 15.08 -27.92 16.18
N LYS A 83 14.15 -28.45 15.37
CA LYS A 83 14.00 -29.90 15.19
C LYS A 83 15.22 -30.53 14.52
N ASP A 84 15.83 -29.83 13.56
CA ASP A 84 17.05 -30.30 12.91
C ASP A 84 18.23 -30.32 13.90
N LYS A 85 18.38 -29.27 14.72
CA LYS A 85 19.35 -29.24 15.83
C LYS A 85 19.17 -30.44 16.76
N GLU A 86 17.96 -30.66 17.27
CA GLU A 86 17.67 -31.79 18.15
C GLU A 86 18.01 -33.14 17.50
N SER A 87 17.69 -33.30 16.21
CA SER A 87 18.01 -34.53 15.47
C SER A 87 19.51 -34.73 15.30
N GLN A 88 20.27 -33.68 15.01
CA GLN A 88 21.73 -33.75 14.89
C GLN A 88 22.38 -34.09 16.24
N ILE A 89 21.96 -33.43 17.33
CA ILE A 89 22.44 -33.72 18.69
C ILE A 89 22.14 -35.18 19.08
N ALA A 90 20.92 -35.66 18.79
CA ALA A 90 20.54 -37.05 19.07
C ALA A 90 21.42 -38.06 18.32
N LYS A 91 21.73 -37.80 17.04
CA LYS A 91 22.64 -38.66 16.24
C LYS A 91 24.05 -38.70 16.81
N VAL A 92 24.61 -37.55 17.19
CA VAL A 92 25.95 -37.48 17.79
C VAL A 92 26.00 -38.25 19.11
N LYS A 93 24.98 -38.10 19.96
CA LYS A 93 24.87 -38.86 21.22
C LYS A 93 24.74 -40.37 20.98
N GLN A 94 24.05 -40.78 19.92
CA GLN A 94 23.86 -42.19 19.57
C GLN A 94 25.15 -42.83 19.01
N ASP A 95 25.92 -42.11 18.18
CA ASP A 95 27.09 -42.65 17.50
C ASP A 95 28.36 -42.65 18.38
N GLU A 96 28.56 -41.61 19.22
CA GLU A 96 29.83 -41.41 19.95
C GLU A 96 29.72 -41.58 21.49
N GLY A 97 28.50 -41.78 22.01
CA GLY A 97 28.24 -41.85 23.45
C GLY A 97 28.50 -40.53 24.17
N ASP A 98 28.60 -40.58 25.50
CA ASP A 98 28.85 -39.40 26.34
C ASP A 98 30.36 -39.25 26.60
N ASN A 99 31.05 -38.51 25.72
CA ASN A 99 32.50 -38.32 25.71
C ASN A 99 32.85 -36.85 25.44
N GLU A 100 34.06 -36.43 25.80
CA GLU A 100 34.49 -35.03 25.66
C GLU A 100 34.43 -34.52 24.20
N LYS A 101 34.75 -35.39 23.23
CA LYS A 101 34.64 -35.10 21.79
C LYS A 101 33.20 -34.94 21.29
N SER A 102 32.24 -35.70 21.83
CA SER A 102 30.84 -35.58 21.43
C SER A 102 30.23 -34.29 22.00
N ASN A 103 30.65 -33.87 23.19
CA ASN A 103 30.29 -32.58 23.76
C ASN A 103 30.81 -31.39 22.94
N GLU A 104 32.06 -31.45 22.45
CA GLU A 104 32.62 -30.42 21.56
C GLU A 104 31.81 -30.27 20.26
N LYS A 105 31.42 -31.38 19.64
CA LYS A 105 30.57 -31.37 18.43
C LYS A 105 29.16 -30.84 18.69
N ILE A 106 28.57 -31.18 19.85
CA ILE A 106 27.24 -30.68 20.23
C ILE A 106 27.29 -29.16 20.38
N LEU A 107 28.32 -28.61 21.02
CA LEU A 107 28.51 -27.16 21.13
C LEU A 107 28.64 -26.49 19.76
N GLU A 108 29.39 -27.09 18.82
CA GLU A 108 29.52 -26.57 17.46
C GLU A 108 28.18 -26.57 16.70
N ILE A 109 27.35 -27.61 16.90
CA ILE A 109 26.00 -27.70 16.31
C ILE A 109 25.08 -26.63 16.91
N GLU A 110 25.13 -26.43 18.23
CA GLU A 110 24.35 -25.40 18.92
C GLU A 110 24.73 -24.00 18.41
N GLU A 111 26.03 -23.68 18.34
CA GLU A 111 26.51 -22.38 17.83
C GLU A 111 26.07 -22.14 16.38
N LYS A 112 26.17 -23.16 15.51
CA LYS A 112 25.68 -23.06 14.12
C LYS A 112 24.18 -22.81 14.05
N CYS A 113 23.40 -23.53 14.86
CA CYS A 113 21.95 -23.36 14.92
C CYS A 113 21.58 -21.95 15.40
N ASP A 114 22.26 -21.45 16.43
CA ASP A 114 22.01 -20.12 16.98
C ASP A 114 22.36 -19.03 15.97
N ASN A 115 23.44 -19.21 15.20
CA ASN A 115 23.78 -18.33 14.08
C ASN A 115 22.69 -18.33 13.01
N TYR A 116 22.17 -19.48 12.60
CA TYR A 116 21.07 -19.56 11.62
C TYR A 116 19.79 -18.92 12.14
N LEU A 117 19.43 -19.13 13.41
CA LEU A 117 18.27 -18.49 14.03
C LEU A 117 18.44 -16.97 14.06
N ASN A 118 19.63 -16.48 14.41
CA ASN A 118 19.91 -15.05 14.41
C ASN A 118 19.81 -14.46 13.00
N GLU A 119 20.43 -15.07 12.00
CA GLU A 119 20.33 -14.63 10.60
C GLU A 119 18.87 -14.61 10.10
N LEU A 120 18.11 -15.66 10.41
CA LEU A 120 16.68 -15.76 10.07
C LEU A 120 15.89 -14.63 10.72
N ASN A 121 16.07 -14.40 12.02
CA ASN A 121 15.43 -13.31 12.75
C ASN A 121 15.80 -11.95 12.14
N GLN A 122 17.06 -11.72 11.80
CA GLN A 122 17.52 -10.49 11.16
C GLN A 122 16.88 -10.27 9.78
N LEU A 123 16.65 -11.32 9.00
CA LEU A 123 15.93 -11.22 7.72
C LEU A 123 14.49 -10.74 7.92
N PHE A 124 13.77 -11.30 8.90
CA PHE A 124 12.39 -10.90 9.18
C PHE A 124 12.28 -9.51 9.81
N ILE A 125 13.26 -9.08 10.62
CA ILE A 125 13.36 -7.69 11.12
C ILE A 125 13.44 -6.69 9.95
N LYS A 126 14.30 -6.96 8.95
CA LYS A 126 14.41 -6.09 7.76
C LYS A 126 13.12 -6.04 6.95
N VAL A 127 12.33 -7.12 6.93
CA VAL A 127 11.01 -7.14 6.28
C VAL A 127 10.01 -6.28 7.06
N ASP A 128 10.04 -6.32 8.39
CA ASP A 128 9.23 -5.48 9.27
C ASP A 128 9.54 -3.99 9.11
N ASP A 129 10.82 -3.62 9.06
CA ASP A 129 11.23 -2.23 8.85
C ASP A 129 10.71 -1.64 7.53
N ARG A 130 10.65 -2.45 6.46
CA ARG A 130 10.08 -2.02 5.17
C ARG A 130 8.57 -1.77 5.20
N ARG A 131 7.85 -2.31 6.21
CA ARG A 131 6.40 -2.11 6.44
C ARG A 131 6.07 -0.86 7.24
N ARG A 132 7.05 -0.23 7.89
CA ARG A 132 6.81 1.03 8.61
C ARG A 132 6.17 2.07 7.69
N LYS A 133 5.19 2.81 8.24
CA LYS A 133 4.55 3.92 7.53
C LYS A 133 5.64 4.88 7.06
N ARG A 134 5.69 5.13 5.75
CA ARG A 134 6.66 6.04 5.14
C ARG A 134 6.03 7.42 5.05
N GLU A 135 6.87 8.42 5.26
CA GLU A 135 6.52 9.78 4.88
C GLU A 135 6.61 9.89 3.36
N VAL A 136 5.62 10.58 2.79
CA VAL A 136 5.57 10.86 1.36
C VAL A 136 6.55 12.01 1.10
N PRO A 137 7.50 11.86 0.17
CA PRO A 137 8.40 12.96 -0.18
C PRO A 137 7.66 14.21 -0.69
N ASP A 138 8.03 15.39 -0.18
CA ASP A 138 7.37 16.68 -0.47
C ASP A 138 7.27 17.06 -1.95
N TYR A 139 8.16 16.54 -2.80
CA TYR A 139 8.14 16.79 -4.25
C TYR A 139 7.08 15.97 -4.99
N LEU A 140 6.49 14.95 -4.34
CA LEU A 140 5.33 14.22 -4.84
C LEU A 140 4.01 14.86 -4.38
N CYS A 141 4.08 15.85 -3.49
CA CYS A 141 2.92 16.53 -2.94
C CYS A 141 2.63 17.85 -3.66
N GLY A 142 1.34 18.14 -3.87
CA GLY A 142 0.89 19.42 -4.41
C GLY A 142 1.18 20.57 -3.45
N LYS A 143 1.46 21.76 -3.99
CA LYS A 143 1.77 22.96 -3.18
C LYS A 143 0.55 23.63 -2.55
N ILE A 144 -0.66 23.17 -2.88
CA ILE A 144 -1.94 23.70 -2.37
C ILE A 144 -2.56 22.70 -1.37
N SER A 145 -2.87 21.47 -1.81
CA SER A 145 -3.45 20.44 -0.94
C SER A 145 -2.47 19.78 0.03
N PHE A 146 -1.16 19.82 -0.26
CA PHE A 146 -0.13 19.03 0.45
C PHE A 146 -0.38 17.50 0.39
N GLU A 147 -1.27 17.05 -0.48
CA GLU A 147 -1.54 15.64 -0.76
C GLU A 147 -0.72 15.15 -1.97
N ILE A 148 -0.63 13.83 -2.13
CA ILE A 148 0.01 13.21 -3.30
C ILE A 148 -0.71 13.66 -4.57
N LEU A 149 0.06 14.23 -5.51
CA LEU A 149 -0.40 14.63 -6.84
C LEU A 149 -1.10 13.47 -7.55
N GLN A 150 -2.37 13.66 -7.90
CA GLN A 150 -3.13 12.70 -8.70
C GLN A 150 -3.05 13.06 -10.19
N GLU A 151 -3.24 14.34 -10.51
CA GLU A 151 -3.15 14.88 -11.87
C GLU A 151 -2.14 16.04 -11.90
N PRO A 152 -0.82 15.76 -11.96
CA PRO A 152 0.20 16.79 -11.90
C PRO A 152 0.21 17.68 -13.15
N VAL A 153 0.15 19.00 -12.93
CA VAL A 153 0.28 20.03 -13.97
C VAL A 153 1.39 21.01 -13.62
N ILE A 154 2.19 21.41 -14.61
CA ILE A 154 3.35 22.28 -14.42
C ILE A 154 3.02 23.67 -14.95
N THR A 155 3.21 24.70 -14.12
CA THR A 155 3.11 26.09 -14.55
C THR A 155 4.35 26.52 -15.34
N PRO A 156 4.30 27.59 -16.16
CA PRO A 156 5.49 28.12 -16.84
C PRO A 156 6.65 28.52 -15.91
N SER A 157 6.36 28.79 -14.62
CA SER A 157 7.37 29.00 -13.57
C SER A 157 8.08 27.71 -13.12
N GLY A 158 7.70 26.56 -13.64
CA GLY A 158 8.28 25.25 -13.32
C GLY A 158 7.74 24.60 -12.04
N ILE A 159 6.61 25.08 -11.51
CA ILE A 159 6.02 24.56 -10.26
C ILE A 159 4.90 23.55 -10.62
N THR A 160 4.95 22.37 -10.00
CA THR A 160 3.92 21.33 -10.18
C THR A 160 2.82 21.47 -9.13
N TYR A 161 1.57 21.43 -9.59
CA TYR A 161 0.36 21.44 -8.76
C TYR A 161 -0.53 20.25 -9.14
N ASP A 162 -1.49 19.90 -8.29
CA ASP A 162 -2.59 19.06 -8.73
C ASP A 162 -3.55 19.92 -9.55
N LYS A 163 -4.05 19.38 -10.67
CA LYS A 163 -4.91 20.10 -11.60
C LYS A 163 -6.14 20.69 -10.92
N LYS A 164 -6.84 19.90 -10.09
CA LYS A 164 -8.08 20.34 -9.44
C LYS A 164 -7.81 21.52 -8.50
N ASP A 165 -6.78 21.40 -7.68
CA ASP A 165 -6.40 22.45 -6.72
C ASP A 165 -5.98 23.75 -7.42
N LEU A 166 -5.23 23.64 -8.52
CA LEU A 166 -4.80 24.80 -9.29
C LEU A 166 -5.98 25.51 -9.96
N GLU A 167 -6.90 24.76 -10.57
CA GLU A 167 -8.10 25.30 -11.22
C GLU A 167 -8.99 26.03 -10.21
N GLU A 168 -9.24 25.43 -9.04
CA GLU A 168 -10.01 26.05 -7.96
C GLU A 168 -9.31 27.32 -7.42
N HIS A 169 -7.99 27.26 -7.20
CA HIS A 169 -7.22 28.40 -6.71
C HIS A 169 -7.22 29.58 -7.68
N LEU A 170 -7.07 29.32 -8.98
CA LEU A 170 -7.12 30.35 -10.03
C LEU A 170 -8.51 30.97 -10.13
N GLN A 171 -9.56 30.15 -10.08
CA GLN A 171 -10.94 30.63 -10.15
C GLN A 171 -11.30 31.50 -8.94
N VAL A 172 -10.77 31.23 -7.74
CA VAL A 172 -10.95 32.10 -6.56
C VAL A 172 -10.08 33.36 -6.66
N SER A 173 -8.86 33.25 -7.18
CA SER A 173 -7.91 34.37 -7.25
C SER A 173 -8.28 35.43 -8.30
N GLU A 174 -8.88 35.03 -9.43
CA GLU A 174 -9.45 35.95 -10.44
C GLU A 174 -10.52 36.88 -9.84
N TRP A 175 -11.23 36.45 -8.79
CA TRP A 175 -12.22 37.28 -8.08
C TRP A 175 -11.60 38.21 -7.03
N VAL A 176 -10.40 37.89 -6.52
CA VAL A 176 -9.78 38.58 -5.40
C VAL A 176 -8.80 39.68 -5.83
N ASN A 177 -8.28 39.68 -7.08
CA ASN A 177 -7.37 40.74 -7.55
C ASN A 177 -7.53 41.11 -9.04
N PRO A 178 -8.36 42.12 -9.37
CA PRO A 178 -8.49 42.63 -10.74
C PRO A 178 -7.25 43.39 -11.27
N SER A 179 -6.25 43.72 -10.42
CA SER A 179 -5.16 44.64 -10.77
C SER A 179 -3.73 44.07 -10.69
N MET A 180 -3.54 42.77 -10.42
CA MET A 180 -2.21 42.19 -10.18
C MET A 180 -1.83 40.93 -10.98
N LEU A 181 -2.50 40.62 -12.08
CA LEU A 181 -2.14 39.45 -12.89
C LEU A 181 -1.36 39.84 -14.15
N LEU A 182 -0.06 39.51 -14.15
CA LEU A 182 0.67 39.19 -15.38
C LEU A 182 -0.05 38.02 -16.07
N PRO A 183 -0.15 38.03 -17.41
CA PRO A 183 -1.02 37.10 -18.14
C PRO A 183 -0.44 35.68 -18.09
N THR A 184 -1.02 34.82 -17.26
CA THR A 184 -0.91 33.37 -17.44
C THR A 184 -1.92 32.97 -18.50
N ALA A 185 -1.41 32.72 -19.70
CA ALA A 185 -2.20 32.43 -20.89
C ALA A 185 -3.14 31.24 -20.66
N LYS A 186 -4.45 31.50 -20.61
CA LYS A 186 -5.46 30.52 -21.05
C LYS A 186 -5.32 30.44 -22.56
N THR A 187 -4.70 29.38 -23.07
CA THR A 187 -4.71 29.08 -24.50
C THR A 187 -6.16 28.84 -24.91
N SER A 188 -6.73 29.78 -25.66
CA SER A 188 -7.99 29.58 -26.36
C SER A 188 -7.76 28.60 -27.49
N GLU A 189 -8.25 27.37 -27.36
CA GLU A 189 -8.43 26.49 -28.50
C GLU A 189 -9.77 26.78 -29.18
N ASN A 190 -9.70 26.73 -30.52
CA ASN A 190 -10.68 27.14 -31.51
C ASN A 190 -11.61 25.98 -31.87
#